data_AF-A0A2J7QA11-F1
#
_entry.id   AF-A0A2J7QA11-F1
#
_cell.length_a   1.000
_cell.length_b   1.000
_cell.length_c   1.000
_cell.angle_alpha   90.00
_cell.angle_beta   90.00
_cell.angle_gamma   90.00
#
_symmetry.space_group_name_H-M   'P 1'
#
loop_
_entity.id
_entity.type
_entity.pdbx_description
1 polymer ?
#
loop_
_entity_poly.entity_id
_entity_poly.type
_entity_poly.pdbx_seq_one_letter_code
_entity_poly.pdbx_strand_id
1 'polypeptide(L)'
;MLIDFCERNGLIVTNTWFKKPKRRIYTWKAPGDWKRHQLDYILVKHRFRNSVKDVKTLPGADIDSDHNLLVAKFRTRVAAINPTFVTSDNLRKKVWILLKLLLKFPADFQAMLLLSILQQLWHKLRRNPPHVQFL
;
A
#
# COMPACT_ATOMS: atom_id res chain seq x y z
N MET A 1 7.78 23.73 9.45
CA MET A 1 7.21 23.02 10.63
C MET A 1 6.10 22.05 10.17
N LEU A 2 5.72 21.03 10.97
CA LEU A 2 4.64 20.09 10.60
C LEU A 2 3.31 20.81 10.28
N ILE A 3 3.02 21.89 11.02
CA ILE A 3 1.81 22.70 10.82
C ILE A 3 1.81 23.35 9.43
N ASP A 4 2.91 23.99 9.01
CA ASP A 4 3.01 24.61 7.68
C ASP A 4 2.84 23.57 6.56
N PHE A 5 3.38 22.36 6.75
CA PHE A 5 3.17 21.27 5.80
C PHE A 5 1.70 20.86 5.71
N CYS A 6 1.02 20.77 6.85
CA CYS A 6 -0.40 20.43 6.88
C CYS A 6 -1.26 21.51 6.23
N GLU A 7 -0.99 22.78 6.52
CA GLU A 7 -1.71 23.92 5.97
C GLU A 7 -1.58 23.99 4.44
N ARG A 8 -0.34 23.95 3.91
CA ARG A 8 -0.06 23.97 2.46
C ARG A 8 -0.74 22.83 1.70
N ASN A 9 -0.89 21.67 2.34
CA ASN A 9 -1.45 20.47 1.71
C ASN A 9 -2.92 20.23 2.04
N GLY A 10 -3.57 21.10 2.82
CA GLY A 10 -4.94 20.90 3.29
C GLY A 10 -5.11 19.60 4.09
N LEU A 11 -4.16 19.30 4.97
CA LEU A 11 -4.18 18.14 5.87
C LEU A 11 -4.62 18.58 7.27
N ILE A 12 -5.29 17.66 7.97
CA ILE A 12 -5.65 17.82 9.38
C ILE A 12 -4.86 16.84 10.23
N VAL A 13 -4.42 17.31 11.39
CA VAL A 13 -3.80 16.48 12.43
C VAL A 13 -4.91 15.80 13.23
N THR A 14 -5.20 14.55 12.92
CA THR A 14 -6.39 13.89 13.48
C THR A 14 -6.28 13.53 14.96
N ASN A 15 -5.05 13.47 15.49
CA ASN A 15 -4.78 13.15 16.88
C ASN A 15 -5.36 14.19 17.86
N THR A 16 -5.53 15.44 17.44
CA THR A 16 -6.02 16.55 18.29
C THR A 16 -7.53 16.77 18.18
N TRP A 17 -8.21 16.04 17.27
CA TRP A 17 -9.62 16.25 16.95
C TRP A 17 -10.59 15.61 17.95
N PHE A 18 -10.16 14.58 18.65
CA PHE A 18 -10.99 13.85 19.61
C PHE A 18 -10.51 14.10 21.03
N LYS A 19 -11.42 14.46 21.93
CA LYS A 19 -11.10 14.55 23.36
C LYS A 19 -10.81 13.15 23.90
N LYS A 20 -9.58 12.92 24.37
CA LYS A 20 -9.12 11.65 24.92
C LYS A 20 -8.49 11.84 26.31
N PRO A 21 -8.52 10.82 27.18
CA PRO A 21 -7.74 10.84 28.41
C PRO A 21 -6.24 10.85 28.07
N LYS A 22 -5.41 11.48 28.90
CA LYS A 22 -3.95 11.61 28.69
C LYS A 22 -3.27 10.28 28.33
N ARG A 23 -3.75 9.17 28.91
CA ARG A 23 -3.24 7.81 28.63
C ARG A 23 -3.40 7.34 27.17
N ARG A 24 -4.26 7.97 26.38
CA ARG A 24 -4.58 7.59 25.00
C ARG A 24 -4.06 8.58 23.95
N ILE A 25 -3.21 9.53 24.37
CA ILE A 25 -2.70 10.62 23.52
C ILE A 25 -1.22 10.45 23.19
N TYR A 26 -0.40 10.05 24.17
CA TYR A 26 1.04 9.89 23.96
C TYR A 26 1.33 8.66 23.10
N THR A 27 2.27 8.83 22.17
CA THR A 27 2.73 7.79 21.25
C THR A 27 4.11 7.29 21.61
N TRP A 28 4.82 7.96 22.52
CA TRP A 28 6.15 7.56 22.96
C TRP A 28 6.27 7.68 24.48
N LYS A 29 6.98 6.73 25.08
CA LYS A 29 7.25 6.68 26.52
C LYS A 29 8.76 6.48 26.73
N ALA A 30 9.35 7.31 27.60
CA ALA A 30 10.75 7.14 27.97
C ALA A 30 10.97 5.83 28.75
N PRO A 31 12.16 5.20 28.63
CA PRO A 31 12.53 4.07 29.48
C PRO A 31 12.32 4.43 30.97
N GLY A 32 11.62 3.59 31.71
CA GLY A 32 11.25 3.87 33.11
C GLY A 32 10.03 4.80 33.31
N ASP A 33 9.29 5.14 32.25
CA ASP A 33 8.01 5.88 32.28
C ASP A 33 8.05 7.28 32.94
N TRP A 34 9.22 7.92 33.02
CA TRP A 34 9.37 9.26 33.61
C TRP A 34 8.88 10.39 32.68
N LYS A 35 8.79 10.13 31.37
CA LYS A 35 8.34 11.10 30.37
C LYS A 35 7.52 10.45 29.27
N ARG A 36 6.57 11.22 28.71
CA ARG A 36 5.66 10.78 27.66
C ARG A 36 5.50 11.89 26.62
N HIS A 37 5.53 11.54 25.34
CA HIS A 37 5.47 12.48 24.22
C HIS A 37 4.52 12.01 23.13
N GLN A 38 4.07 12.97 22.31
CA GLN A 38 3.30 12.71 21.11
C GLN A 38 4.19 13.04 19.90
N LEU A 39 4.78 12.00 19.31
CA LEU A 39 5.72 12.12 18.20
C LEU A 39 5.14 11.60 16.89
N ASP A 40 4.13 10.74 16.97
CA ASP A 40 3.51 10.09 15.82
C ASP A 40 2.14 10.73 15.55
N TYR A 41 1.87 11.05 14.29
CA TYR A 41 0.66 11.75 13.89
C TYR A 41 0.01 11.08 12.68
N ILE A 42 -1.32 10.95 12.74
CA ILE A 42 -2.12 10.54 11.58
C ILE A 42 -2.65 11.81 10.92
N LEU A 43 -2.19 12.05 9.70
CA LEU A 43 -2.60 13.17 8.86
C LEU A 43 -3.66 12.71 7.85
N VAL A 44 -4.74 13.47 7.71
CA VAL A 44 -5.83 13.16 6.78
C VAL A 44 -6.16 14.40 5.95
N LYS A 45 -6.42 14.23 4.65
CA LYS A 45 -6.90 15.34 3.81
C LYS A 45 -8.21 15.89 4.36
N HIS A 46 -8.34 17.23 4.42
CA HIS A 46 -9.49 17.92 4.99
C HIS A 46 -10.83 17.44 4.39
N ARG A 47 -10.87 17.16 3.08
CA ARG A 47 -12.08 16.62 2.41
C ARG A 47 -12.60 15.29 2.99
N PHE A 48 -11.75 14.49 3.62
CA PHE A 48 -12.11 13.18 4.19
C PHE A 48 -12.25 13.20 5.70
N ARG A 49 -12.20 14.38 6.33
CA ARG A 49 -12.25 14.55 7.78
C ARG A 49 -13.44 13.83 8.44
N ASN A 50 -14.61 13.84 7.80
CA ASN A 50 -15.83 13.20 8.30
C ASN A 50 -15.77 11.66 8.28
N SER A 51 -14.81 11.08 7.56
CA SER A 51 -14.58 9.63 7.51
C SER A 51 -13.84 9.15 8.76
N VAL A 52 -13.07 10.00 9.43
CA VAL A 52 -12.37 9.67 10.68
C VAL A 52 -13.40 9.63 11.81
N LYS A 53 -13.44 8.52 12.56
CA LYS A 53 -14.40 8.29 13.65
C LYS A 53 -13.77 8.24 15.03
N ASP A 54 -12.52 7.81 15.10
CA ASP A 54 -11.77 7.74 16.35
C ASP A 54 -10.27 7.78 16.02
N VAL A 55 -9.47 8.41 16.88
CA VAL A 55 -8.00 8.30 16.86
C VAL A 55 -7.53 8.19 18.30
N LYS A 56 -6.70 7.19 18.59
CA LYS A 56 -6.20 6.92 19.94
C LYS A 56 -4.95 6.08 19.91
N THR A 57 -4.17 6.16 20.98
CA THR A 57 -3.08 5.22 21.21
C THR A 57 -3.53 3.98 21.98
N LEU A 58 -2.80 2.88 21.79
CA LEU A 58 -3.01 1.60 22.47
C LEU A 58 -1.79 1.24 23.35
N PRO A 59 -1.69 1.78 24.58
CA PRO A 59 -0.55 1.52 25.46
C PRO A 59 -0.46 0.10 26.03
N GLY A 60 -1.50 -0.71 25.86
CA GLY A 60 -1.51 -2.12 26.27
C GLY A 60 -1.29 -3.08 25.11
N ALA A 61 -0.94 -2.58 23.92
CA ALA A 61 -0.47 -3.43 22.83
C ALA A 61 0.98 -3.79 23.14
N ASP A 62 1.27 -5.09 23.19
CA ASP A 62 2.62 -5.60 23.40
C ASP A 62 3.41 -5.52 22.09
N ILE A 63 4.32 -4.55 21.99
CA ILE A 63 5.04 -4.22 20.74
C ILE A 63 6.56 -4.20 20.96
N ASP A 64 7.08 -4.53 22.14
CA ASP A 64 8.51 -4.47 22.47
C ASP A 64 9.21 -3.20 21.93
N SER A 65 8.52 -2.06 22.06
CA SER A 65 8.97 -0.75 21.59
C SER A 65 8.58 0.32 22.62
N ASP A 66 9.39 1.36 22.71
CA ASP A 66 9.10 2.60 23.43
C ASP A 66 7.94 3.41 22.82
N HIS A 67 7.52 3.05 21.60
CA HIS A 67 6.36 3.59 20.93
C HIS A 67 5.06 2.83 21.24
N ASN A 68 4.00 3.59 21.49
CA ASN A 68 2.63 3.10 21.63
C ASN A 68 1.94 3.16 20.27
N LEU A 69 1.25 2.08 19.90
CA LEU A 69 0.52 2.01 18.64
C LEU A 69 -0.54 3.10 18.53
N LEU A 70 -0.45 3.92 17.49
CA LEU A 70 -1.44 4.95 17.15
C LEU A 70 -2.44 4.37 16.13
N VAL A 71 -3.73 4.37 16.48
CA VAL A 71 -4.78 3.77 15.67
C VAL A 71 -5.84 4.80 15.33
N ALA A 72 -6.25 4.83 14.06
CA ALA A 72 -7.39 5.59 13.58
C ALA A 72 -8.49 4.66 13.05
N LYS A 73 -9.73 4.94 13.45
CA LYS A 73 -10.93 4.27 12.93
C LYS A 73 -11.52 5.12 11.81
N PHE A 74 -11.65 4.53 10.62
CA PHE A 74 -12.25 5.17 9.46
C PHE A 74 -13.58 4.52 9.10
N ARG A 75 -14.50 5.32 8.56
CA ARG A 75 -15.69 4.86 7.84
C ARG A 75 -15.55 5.30 6.39
N THR A 76 -15.25 4.35 5.52
CA THR A 76 -15.16 4.57 4.08
C THR A 76 -16.39 3.99 3.38
N ARG A 77 -16.79 4.61 2.27
CA ARG A 77 -17.69 3.99 1.29
C ARG A 77 -16.79 3.52 0.16
N VAL A 78 -16.65 2.22 0.00
CA VAL A 78 -15.92 1.65 -1.14
C VAL A 78 -16.92 1.54 -2.28
N ALA A 79 -16.61 2.14 -3.43
CA ALA A 79 -17.34 1.79 -4.65
C ALA A 79 -17.02 0.33 -4.96
N ALA A 80 -18.04 -0.52 -5.10
CA ALA A 80 -17.83 -1.87 -5.56
C ALA A 80 -17.05 -1.79 -6.89
N ILE A 81 -15.83 -2.31 -6.89
CA ILE A 81 -15.13 -2.57 -8.14
C ILE A 81 -15.87 -3.78 -8.72
N ASN A 82 -16.83 -3.54 -9.60
CA ASN A 82 -17.28 -4.60 -10.48
C ASN A 82 -16.02 -5.06 -11.21
N PRO A 83 -15.57 -6.32 -11.07
CA PRO A 83 -14.51 -6.82 -11.93
C PRO A 83 -15.07 -6.65 -13.34
N THR A 84 -14.51 -5.70 -14.07
CA THR A 84 -14.83 -5.56 -15.48
C THR A 84 -14.43 -6.90 -16.07
N PHE A 85 -15.43 -7.70 -16.49
CA PHE A 85 -15.17 -8.87 -17.31
C PHE A 85 -14.27 -8.36 -18.44
N VAL A 86 -13.02 -8.83 -18.45
CA VAL A 86 -12.10 -8.50 -19.53
C VAL A 86 -12.70 -9.23 -20.73
N THR A 87 -13.50 -8.52 -21.50
CA THR A 87 -14.01 -9.02 -22.77
C THR A 87 -12.80 -9.41 -23.62
N SER A 88 -12.93 -10.45 -24.42
CA SER A 88 -11.88 -10.92 -25.34
C SER A 88 -11.31 -9.77 -26.19
N ASP A 89 -12.12 -8.76 -26.50
CA ASP A 89 -11.74 -7.54 -27.20
C ASP A 89 -10.75 -6.66 -26.44
N ASN A 90 -10.88 -6.55 -25.11
CA ASN A 90 -9.95 -5.80 -24.28
C ASN A 90 -8.60 -6.52 -24.13
N LEU A 91 -8.61 -7.87 -24.09
CA LEU A 91 -7.38 -8.65 -24.09
C LEU A 91 -6.68 -8.55 -25.45
N ARG A 92 -7.42 -8.67 -26.56
CA ARG A 92 -6.89 -8.47 -27.92
C ARG A 92 -6.28 -7.08 -28.06
N LYS A 93 -6.96 -6.02 -27.64
CA LYS A 93 -6.41 -4.64 -27.68
C LYS A 93 -5.12 -4.51 -26.87
N LYS A 94 -5.06 -5.07 -25.66
CA LYS A 94 -3.83 -5.06 -24.83
C LYS A 94 -2.68 -5.84 -25.49
N VAL A 95 -2.95 -7.05 -26.00
CA VAL A 95 -1.96 -7.88 -26.71
C VAL A 95 -1.46 -7.14 -27.95
N TRP A 96 -2.35 -6.51 -28.71
CA TRP A 96 -2.00 -5.77 -29.93
C TRP A 96 -1.14 -4.54 -29.64
N ILE A 97 -1.41 -3.83 -28.53
CA ILE A 97 -0.58 -2.71 -28.06
C ILE A 97 0.82 -3.22 -27.65
N LEU A 98 0.90 -4.32 -26.92
CA LEU A 98 2.19 -4.94 -26.55
C LEU A 98 2.97 -5.40 -27.79
N LEU A 99 2.30 -6.02 -28.77
CA LEU A 99 2.93 -6.44 -30.03
C LEU A 99 3.48 -5.24 -30.80
N LYS A 100 2.70 -4.15 -30.88
CA LYS A 100 3.14 -2.88 -31.49
C LYS A 100 4.32 -2.24 -30.76
N LEU A 101 4.36 -2.32 -29.43
CA LEU A 101 5.48 -1.81 -28.64
C LEU A 101 6.74 -2.65 -28.86
N LEU A 102 6.61 -3.98 -28.92
CA LEU A 102 7.73 -4.89 -29.19
C LEU A 102 8.32 -4.71 -30.60
N LEU A 103 7.50 -4.33 -31.58
CA LEU A 103 7.93 -4.05 -32.96
C LEU A 103 8.58 -2.66 -33.13
N LYS A 104 8.56 -1.80 -32.11
CA LYS A 104 9.18 -0.46 -32.15
C LYS A 104 10.64 -0.43 -31.70
N PHE A 105 11.18 -1.54 -31.22
CA PHE A 105 12.59 -1.62 -30.81
C PHE A 105 13.46 -2.12 -31.98
N PRO A 106 14.69 -1.59 -32.15
CA PRO A 106 15.63 -2.06 -33.18
C PRO A 106 15.92 -3.56 -33.01
N ALA A 107 16.13 -4.26 -34.13
CA ALA A 107 16.22 -5.74 -34.20
C ALA A 107 17.25 -6.33 -33.21
N ASP A 108 18.31 -5.59 -32.95
CA ASP A 108 19.41 -5.93 -32.06
C ASP A 108 18.96 -6.10 -30.60
N PHE A 109 17.88 -5.40 -30.19
CA PHE A 109 17.27 -5.50 -28.85
C PHE A 109 16.22 -6.63 -28.75
N GLN A 110 15.68 -7.12 -29.87
CA GLN A 110 14.67 -8.19 -29.88
C GLN A 110 15.27 -9.56 -29.55
N ALA A 111 16.53 -9.81 -29.94
CA ALA A 111 17.22 -11.07 -29.67
C ALA A 111 17.55 -11.28 -28.17
N MET A 112 17.88 -10.21 -27.44
CA MET A 112 18.18 -10.29 -26.00
C MET A 112 16.95 -10.60 -25.13
N LEU A 113 15.76 -10.10 -25.50
CA LEU A 113 14.55 -10.32 -24.71
C LEU A 113 14.01 -11.75 -24.88
N LEU A 114 14.06 -12.30 -26.10
CA LEU A 114 13.63 -13.68 -26.38
C LEU A 114 14.50 -14.72 -25.67
N LEU A 115 15.82 -14.52 -25.58
CA LEU A 115 16.71 -15.41 -24.84
C LEU A 115 16.42 -15.44 -23.34
N SER A 116 16.10 -14.29 -22.72
CA SER A 116 15.78 -14.28 -21.28
C SER A 116 14.44 -14.94 -20.97
N ILE A 117 13.43 -14.73 -21.82
CA ILE A 117 12.11 -15.37 -21.68
C ILE A 117 12.22 -16.87 -21.96
N LEU A 118 12.99 -17.29 -22.97
CA LEU A 118 13.28 -18.70 -23.25
C LEU A 118 14.09 -19.36 -22.13
N GLN A 119 15.06 -18.66 -21.51
CA GLN A 119 15.77 -19.15 -20.31
C GLN A 119 14.84 -19.30 -19.11
N GLN A 120 13.94 -18.35 -18.88
CA GLN A 120 12.96 -18.41 -17.79
C GLN A 120 11.94 -19.52 -18.02
N LEU A 121 11.47 -19.72 -19.26
CA LEU A 121 10.59 -20.83 -19.64
C LEU A 121 11.29 -22.18 -19.54
N TRP A 122 12.55 -22.28 -19.99
CA TRP A 122 13.37 -23.49 -19.84
C TRP A 122 13.60 -23.84 -18.37
N HIS A 123 13.94 -22.87 -17.52
CA HIS A 123 14.09 -23.09 -16.08
C HIS A 123 12.78 -23.51 -15.40
N LYS A 124 11.64 -23.02 -15.89
CA LYS A 124 10.31 -23.40 -15.39
C LYS A 124 9.92 -24.81 -15.81
N LEU A 125 10.21 -25.21 -17.05
CA LEU A 125 10.02 -26.57 -17.57
C LEU A 125 10.96 -27.59 -16.89
N ARG A 126 12.20 -27.19 -16.56
CA ARG A 126 13.16 -28.04 -15.84
C ARG A 126 12.77 -28.31 -14.38
N ARG A 127 12.01 -27.41 -13.75
CA ARG A 127 11.54 -27.57 -12.35
C ARG A 127 10.22 -28.33 -12.22
N ASN A 128 9.48 -28.51 -13.31
CA ASN A 128 8.26 -29.32 -13.37
C ASN A 128 8.14 -29.97 -14.75
N PRO A 129 8.73 -31.16 -14.96
CA PRO A 129 8.48 -31.90 -16.19
C PRO A 129 6.99 -32.28 -16.24
N PRO A 130 6.32 -32.15 -17.40
CA PRO A 130 4.97 -32.66 -17.54
C PRO A 130 4.99 -34.17 -17.29
N HIS A 131 4.19 -34.64 -16.34
CA HIS A 131 3.86 -36.06 -16.26
C HIS A 131 3.13 -36.43 -17.55
N VAL A 132 3.86 -37.04 -18.48
CA VAL A 132 3.28 -37.76 -19.60
C VAL A 132 2.58 -38.97 -18.99
N GLN A 133 1.29 -38.84 -18.69
CA GLN A 133 0.44 -40.01 -18.53
C GLN A 133 0.16 -40.53 -19.93
N PHE A 134 0.86 -41.60 -20.32
CA PHE A 134 0.45 -42.45 -21.41
C PHE A 134 -0.82 -43.18 -20.99
N LEU A 135 -1.94 -42.81 -21.60
CA LEU A 135 -3.07 -43.70 -21.91
C LEU A 135 -3.58 -43.33 -23.30
#